data_AF-A0A1H8J2K1-F1
#
_entry.id   AF-A0A1H8J2K1-F1
#
_cell.length_a   1.000
_cell.length_b   1.000
_cell.length_c   1.000
_cell.angle_alpha   90.00
_cell.angle_beta   90.00
_cell.angle_gamma   90.00
#
_symmetry.space_group_name_H-M   'P 1'
#
loop_
_entity.id
_entity.type
_entity.pdbx_description
1 polymer ?
#
loop_
_entity_poly.entity_id
_entity_poly.type
_entity_poly.pdbx_seq_one_letter_code
_entity_poly.pdbx_strand_id
1 'polypeptide(L)'
;MNDLKQAYELLGLTEGASREEVEKRYFILLRRDRSNKQREGDEQDDFPSLEEINRAYRLIVGHEDEKTMEKYNEASYGKYKSMGPTFQKIDHFVSYYKFHVLGVIAVIAILIYGIHAYDVHRKEKAELAKLPPVNVSVSFFGEYFNVDGTFQNSDMKPFETKFTSQFPQWKRVVTYFTFVPQEMTSQQDSALMQKSIIDLMMNKADVYILDKPNFIKLAQDGSLLPLDGDAASKMSFSYKPESAFKTVTQDDPTLHVYGVDIGGSSLLKDLPVIGKEYIAAIRINGEHHDNAFTFIQKYVNNVKTK
;
A
#
# COMPACT_ATOMS: atom_id res chain seq x y z
N MET A 1 57.91 -20.43 21.75
CA MET A 1 57.72 -21.74 22.43
C MET A 1 58.53 -21.85 23.73
N ASN A 2 59.68 -21.19 23.88
CA ASN A 2 60.46 -21.26 25.12
C ASN A 2 59.84 -20.41 26.25
N ASP A 3 59.35 -19.21 25.93
CA ASP A 3 58.88 -18.23 26.93
C ASP A 3 57.59 -18.64 27.65
N LEU A 4 56.68 -19.37 26.98
CA LEU A 4 55.44 -19.86 27.59
C LEU A 4 55.71 -21.00 28.58
N LYS A 5 56.59 -21.94 28.20
CA LYS A 5 57.00 -23.03 29.07
C LYS A 5 57.72 -22.50 30.31
N GLN A 6 58.62 -21.54 30.11
CA GLN A 6 59.28 -20.82 31.19
C GLN A 6 58.28 -20.07 32.09
N ALA A 7 57.22 -19.49 31.52
CA ALA A 7 56.17 -18.85 32.32
C ALA A 7 55.40 -19.85 33.20
N TYR A 8 55.08 -21.04 32.69
CA TYR A 8 54.46 -22.10 33.50
C TYR A 8 55.41 -22.60 34.60
N GLU A 9 56.68 -22.84 34.25
CA GLU A 9 57.71 -23.25 35.21
C GLU A 9 57.94 -22.19 36.30
N LEU A 10 57.95 -20.90 35.95
CA LEU A 10 58.09 -19.77 36.88
C LEU A 10 56.92 -19.68 37.87
N LEU A 11 55.71 -20.06 37.44
CA LEU A 11 54.56 -20.19 38.35
C LEU A 11 54.55 -21.54 39.10
N GLY A 12 55.47 -22.47 38.79
CA GLY A 12 55.53 -23.81 39.35
C GLY A 12 54.37 -24.70 38.91
N LEU A 13 53.94 -24.53 37.66
CA LEU A 13 52.86 -25.26 37.02
C LEU A 13 53.40 -26.15 35.90
N THR A 14 52.70 -27.25 35.62
CA THR A 14 52.96 -28.03 34.43
C THR A 14 52.52 -27.27 33.19
N GLU A 15 53.23 -27.45 32.07
CA GLU A 15 52.84 -26.86 30.79
C GLU A 15 51.40 -27.29 30.42
N GLY A 16 50.54 -26.32 30.13
CA GLY A 16 49.12 -26.57 29.82
C GLY A 16 48.21 -26.79 31.04
N ALA A 17 48.64 -26.39 32.24
CA ALA A 17 47.75 -26.27 33.40
C ALA A 17 46.52 -25.41 33.06
N SER A 18 45.37 -25.75 33.63
CA SER A 18 44.12 -25.05 33.34
C SER A 18 44.14 -23.60 33.81
N ARG A 19 43.36 -22.72 33.17
CA ARG A 19 43.20 -21.32 33.57
C ARG A 19 42.92 -21.16 35.06
N GLU A 20 42.03 -21.99 35.61
CA GLU A 20 41.68 -21.98 37.03
C GLU A 20 42.87 -22.33 37.93
N GLU A 21 43.72 -23.28 37.52
CA GLU A 21 44.95 -23.63 38.23
C GLU A 21 46.00 -22.51 38.14
N VAL A 22 46.12 -21.86 36.98
CA VAL A 22 47.00 -20.69 36.76
C VAL A 22 46.59 -19.52 37.65
N GLU A 23 45.30 -19.19 37.68
CA GLU A 23 44.73 -18.13 38.52
C GLU A 23 44.93 -18.44 40.01
N LYS A 24 44.59 -19.66 40.45
CA LYS A 24 44.76 -20.10 41.84
C LYS A 24 46.22 -20.02 42.28
N ARG A 25 47.14 -20.44 41.42
CA ARG A 25 48.58 -20.40 41.71
C ARG A 25 49.11 -18.97 41.78
N TYR A 26 48.70 -18.12 40.84
CA TYR A 26 49.02 -16.69 40.87
C TYR A 26 48.56 -16.01 42.16
N PHE A 27 47.33 -16.29 42.63
CA PHE A 27 46.83 -15.77 43.91
C PHE A 27 47.66 -16.22 45.12
N ILE A 28 48.10 -17.49 45.14
CA ILE A 28 48.97 -18.02 46.20
C ILE A 28 50.32 -17.29 46.21
N LEU A 29 50.93 -17.09 45.04
CA LEU A 29 52.22 -16.41 44.90
C LEU A 29 52.12 -14.93 45.30
N LEU A 30 51.04 -14.24 44.92
CA LEU A 30 50.76 -12.86 45.32
C LEU A 30 50.59 -12.71 46.84
N ARG A 31 49.91 -13.67 47.48
CA ARG A 31 49.72 -13.68 48.94
C ARG A 31 51.05 -13.93 49.67
N ARG A 32 51.91 -14.80 49.13
CA ARG A 32 53.23 -15.11 49.67
C ARG A 32 54.20 -13.92 49.55
N ASP A 33 54.26 -13.25 48.39
CA ASP A 33 55.07 -12.03 48.19
C ASP A 33 54.69 -10.92 49.19
N ARG A 34 53.39 -10.68 49.38
CA ARG A 34 52.90 -9.70 50.37
C ARG A 34 53.29 -10.07 51.81
N SER A 35 53.23 -11.35 52.16
CA SER A 35 53.61 -11.83 53.50
C SER A 35 55.13 -11.75 53.74
N ASN A 36 55.94 -11.92 52.70
CA ASN A 36 57.40 -11.86 52.80
C ASN A 36 57.90 -10.41 52.91
N LYS A 37 57.30 -9.46 52.17
CA LYS A 37 57.62 -8.02 52.30
C LYS A 37 57.34 -7.43 53.69
N GLN A 38 56.51 -8.09 54.49
CA GLN A 38 56.15 -7.66 55.83
C GLN A 38 57.12 -8.17 56.91
N ARG A 39 58.05 -9.06 56.55
CA ARG A 39 59.13 -9.58 57.41
C ARG A 39 60.44 -8.98 56.90
N GLU A 40 60.91 -7.90 57.52
CA GLU A 40 62.22 -7.29 57.19
C GLU A 40 63.35 -8.30 57.46
N GLY A 41 64.10 -8.68 56.43
CA GLY A 41 65.30 -9.50 56.56
C GLY A 41 65.80 -9.98 55.21
N ASP A 42 66.98 -9.46 54.82
CA ASP A 42 67.80 -9.88 53.67
C ASP A 42 68.15 -11.37 53.71
N GLU A 43 67.23 -12.23 53.27
CA GLU A 43 67.58 -13.54 52.71
C GLU A 43 67.17 -13.55 51.25
N GLN A 44 68.18 -13.55 50.37
CA GLN A 44 68.06 -13.73 48.94
C GLN A 44 67.65 -15.19 48.67
N ASP A 45 66.37 -15.46 48.94
CA ASP A 45 65.70 -16.71 48.59
C ASP A 45 65.46 -16.69 47.07
N ASP A 46 65.62 -17.84 46.41
CA ASP A 46 65.56 -18.08 44.95
C ASP A 46 64.13 -17.91 44.38
N PHE A 47 63.39 -16.90 44.87
CA PHE A 47 61.98 -16.68 44.63
C PHE A 47 61.75 -15.61 43.56
N PRO A 48 60.92 -15.88 42.53
CA PRO A 48 60.64 -14.92 41.47
C PRO A 48 60.05 -13.62 42.00
N SER A 49 60.46 -12.49 41.43
CA SER A 49 59.91 -11.19 41.75
C SER A 49 58.43 -11.09 41.37
N LEU A 50 57.69 -10.21 42.05
CA LEU A 50 56.28 -9.95 41.74
C LEU A 50 56.07 -9.53 40.27
N GLU A 51 57.03 -8.81 39.68
CA GLU A 51 56.96 -8.39 38.29
C GLU A 51 57.05 -9.58 37.33
N GLU A 52 57.94 -10.53 37.62
CA GLU A 52 58.09 -11.78 36.85
C GLU A 52 56.85 -12.66 36.96
N ILE A 53 56.27 -12.77 38.16
CA ILE A 53 55.00 -13.50 38.40
C ILE A 53 53.85 -12.88 37.58
N ASN A 54 53.73 -11.54 37.58
CA ASN A 54 52.71 -10.84 36.79
C ASN A 54 52.90 -11.03 35.28
N ARG A 55 54.16 -11.01 34.82
CA ARG A 55 54.52 -11.18 33.42
C ARG A 55 54.20 -12.60 32.94
N ALA A 56 54.58 -13.61 33.72
CA ALA A 56 54.28 -15.01 33.43
C ALA A 56 52.76 -15.27 33.39
N TYR A 57 52.02 -14.74 34.37
CA TYR A 57 50.56 -14.84 34.40
C TYR A 57 49.89 -14.23 33.16
N ARG A 58 50.25 -12.99 32.81
CA ARG A 58 49.69 -12.30 31.63
C ARG A 58 50.01 -13.04 30.33
N LEU A 59 51.21 -13.59 30.22
CA LEU A 59 51.65 -14.31 29.03
C LEU A 59 50.88 -15.63 28.87
N ILE A 60 50.65 -16.37 29.95
CA ILE A 60 49.87 -17.61 29.93
C ILE A 60 48.41 -17.32 29.58
N VAL A 61 47.76 -16.40 30.31
CA VAL A 61 46.34 -16.08 30.10
C VAL A 61 46.12 -15.47 28.71
N GLY A 62 47.00 -14.57 28.26
CA GLY A 62 46.90 -13.98 26.93
C GLY A 62 46.98 -15.02 25.80
N HIS A 63 47.85 -16.03 25.95
CA HIS A 63 47.96 -17.13 24.98
C HIS A 63 46.77 -18.10 25.03
N GLU A 64 46.17 -18.33 26.20
CA GLU A 64 44.92 -19.09 26.32
C GLU A 64 43.72 -18.34 25.71
N ASP A 65 43.65 -17.02 25.91
CA ASP A 65 42.63 -16.17 25.32
C ASP A 65 42.77 -16.12 23.80
N GLU A 66 43.99 -16.03 23.27
CA GLU A 66 44.29 -16.11 21.83
C GLU A 66 43.86 -17.47 21.25
N LYS A 67 44.24 -18.58 21.88
CA LYS A 67 43.80 -19.93 21.47
C LYS A 67 42.28 -20.09 21.51
N THR A 68 41.61 -19.50 22.49
CA THR A 68 40.16 -19.57 22.65
C THR A 68 39.46 -18.75 21.57
N MET A 69 39.95 -17.54 21.27
CA MET A 69 39.47 -16.74 20.13
C MET A 69 39.71 -17.45 18.80
N GLU A 70 40.89 -18.06 18.59
CA GLU A 70 41.19 -18.81 17.38
C GLU A 70 40.22 -19.98 17.17
N LYS A 71 39.94 -20.76 18.22
CA LYS A 71 38.95 -21.85 18.18
C LYS A 71 37.54 -21.35 17.89
N TYR A 72 37.12 -20.26 18.53
CA TYR A 72 35.81 -19.65 18.28
C TYR A 72 35.69 -19.13 16.84
N ASN A 73 36.77 -18.54 16.32
CA ASN A 73 36.84 -18.01 14.96
C ASN A 73 36.87 -19.12 13.91
N GLU A 74 37.58 -20.21 14.18
CA GLU A 74 37.61 -21.40 13.32
C GLU A 74 36.25 -22.12 13.31
N ALA A 75 35.58 -22.23 14.47
CA ALA A 75 34.25 -22.82 14.57
C ALA A 75 33.17 -21.96 13.88
N SER A 76 33.24 -20.63 14.01
CA SER A 76 32.21 -19.71 13.50
C SER A 76 32.47 -19.28 12.06
N TYR A 77 33.73 -19.19 11.62
CA TYR A 77 34.13 -18.63 10.32
C TYR A 77 35.14 -19.49 9.56
N GLY A 78 35.44 -20.73 9.98
CA GLY A 78 36.51 -21.58 9.41
C GLY A 78 36.40 -21.87 7.91
N LYS A 79 35.20 -21.83 7.34
CA LYS A 79 34.98 -21.96 5.89
C LYS A 79 35.46 -20.74 5.08
N TYR A 80 35.62 -19.58 5.74
CA TYR A 80 36.01 -18.30 5.13
C TYR A 80 37.22 -17.70 5.85
N LYS A 81 38.25 -18.52 6.09
CA LYS A 81 39.44 -18.21 6.91
C LYS A 81 40.14 -16.89 6.55
N SER A 82 40.11 -16.48 5.27
CA SER A 82 40.70 -15.21 4.80
C SER A 82 39.85 -13.96 5.07
N MET A 83 38.57 -14.12 5.40
CA MET A 83 37.62 -13.03 5.66
C MET A 83 37.16 -12.97 7.12
N GLY A 84 37.61 -13.89 7.98
CA GLY A 84 37.24 -13.99 9.40
C GLY A 84 37.33 -12.66 10.18
N PRO A 85 38.42 -11.89 10.08
CA PRO A 85 38.55 -10.61 10.78
C PRO A 85 37.55 -9.54 10.31
N THR A 86 37.18 -9.56 9.03
CA THR A 86 36.19 -8.64 8.45
C THR A 86 34.78 -9.04 8.86
N PHE A 87 34.48 -10.34 8.84
CA PHE A 87 33.17 -10.87 9.25
C PHE A 87 32.90 -10.66 10.73
N GLN A 88 33.89 -10.80 11.61
CA GLN A 88 33.72 -10.48 13.05
C GLN A 88 33.32 -9.03 13.28
N LYS A 89 33.93 -8.10 12.55
CA LYS A 89 33.60 -6.66 12.65
C LYS A 89 32.21 -6.37 12.12
N ILE A 90 31.82 -7.00 11.00
CA ILE A 90 30.48 -6.87 10.43
C ILE A 90 29.43 -7.49 11.35
N ASP A 91 29.70 -8.65 11.93
CA ASP A 91 28.79 -9.34 12.85
C ASP A 91 28.60 -8.55 14.15
N HIS A 92 29.67 -7.97 14.70
CA HIS A 92 29.57 -7.05 15.83
C HIS A 92 28.77 -5.79 15.47
N PHE A 93 29.00 -5.22 14.29
CA PHE A 93 28.25 -4.06 13.81
C PHE A 93 26.76 -4.37 13.60
N VAL A 94 26.43 -5.49 12.96
CA VAL A 94 25.05 -5.90 12.71
C VAL A 94 24.35 -6.29 14.00
N SER A 95 24.99 -7.03 14.91
CA SER A 95 24.40 -7.40 16.20
C SER A 95 24.16 -6.19 17.10
N TYR A 96 25.07 -5.21 17.10
CA TYR A 96 24.95 -3.99 17.89
C TYR A 96 23.94 -3.00 17.29
N TYR A 97 23.95 -2.81 15.96
CA TYR A 97 23.10 -1.84 15.25
C TYR A 97 21.89 -2.46 14.55
N LYS A 98 21.50 -3.70 14.85
CA LYS A 98 20.43 -4.45 14.14
C LYS A 98 19.17 -3.63 13.88
N PHE A 99 18.70 -2.86 14.86
CA PHE A 99 17.49 -2.05 14.72
C PHE A 99 17.71 -0.78 13.87
N HIS A 100 18.90 -0.19 13.90
CA HIS A 100 19.26 0.94 13.04
C HIS A 100 19.38 0.49 11.59
N VAL A 101 19.99 -0.67 11.34
CA VAL A 101 20.10 -1.26 10.00
C VAL A 101 18.72 -1.58 9.43
N LEU A 102 17.84 -2.20 10.22
CA LEU A 102 16.45 -2.44 9.81
C LEU A 102 15.69 -1.13 9.53
N GLY A 103 15.88 -0.11 10.36
CA GLY A 103 15.28 1.20 10.16
C GLY A 103 15.74 1.86 8.85
N VAL A 104 17.03 1.83 8.55
CA VAL A 104 17.58 2.36 7.30
C VAL A 104 17.05 1.60 6.08
N ILE A 105 16.97 0.27 6.15
CA ILE A 105 16.40 -0.55 5.06
C ILE A 105 14.93 -0.19 4.85
N ALA A 106 14.14 -0.02 5.92
CA ALA A 106 12.74 0.38 5.81
C ALA A 106 12.58 1.77 5.17
N VAL A 107 13.43 2.74 5.57
CA VAL A 107 13.43 4.08 4.97
C VAL A 107 13.79 4.03 3.48
N ILE A 108 14.82 3.26 3.11
CA ILE A 108 15.20 3.07 1.70
C ILE A 108 14.05 2.44 0.91
N ALA A 109 13.37 1.42 1.46
CA ALA A 109 12.22 0.79 0.81
C ALA A 109 11.06 1.78 0.60
N ILE A 110 10.76 2.62 1.59
CA ILE A 110 9.74 3.67 1.49
C ILE A 110 10.12 4.70 0.42
N LEU A 111 11.40 5.12 0.36
CA LEU A 111 11.88 6.07 -0.65
C LEU A 111 11.78 5.48 -2.06
N ILE A 112 12.22 4.24 -2.26
CA ILE A 112 12.13 3.54 -3.55
C ILE A 112 10.66 3.44 -3.98
N TYR A 113 9.78 3.00 -3.07
CA TYR A 113 8.35 2.89 -3.35
C TYR A 113 7.73 4.27 -3.68
N GLY A 114 8.09 5.30 -2.92
CA GLY A 114 7.62 6.68 -3.14
C GLY A 114 8.04 7.25 -4.49
N ILE A 115 9.31 7.04 -4.90
CA ILE A 115 9.82 7.47 -6.20
C ILE A 115 9.10 6.71 -7.33
N HIS A 116 8.97 5.39 -7.23
CA HIS A 116 8.23 4.60 -8.22
C HIS A 116 6.77 5.03 -8.34
N ALA A 117 6.08 5.22 -7.22
CA ALA A 117 4.69 5.68 -7.21
C ALA A 117 4.56 7.07 -7.84
N TYR A 118 5.50 7.98 -7.55
CA TYR A 118 5.53 9.32 -8.14
C TYR A 118 5.74 9.28 -9.66
N ASP A 119 6.69 8.51 -10.16
CA ASP A 119 6.98 8.38 -11.59
C ASP A 119 5.80 7.78 -12.36
N VAL A 120 5.17 6.73 -11.81
CA VAL A 120 3.96 6.13 -12.40
C VAL A 120 2.84 7.15 -12.46
N HIS A 121 2.56 7.85 -11.36
CA HIS A 121 1.51 8.88 -11.31
C HIS A 121 1.77 10.03 -12.27
N ARG A 122 3.02 10.47 -12.42
CA ARG A 122 3.40 11.52 -13.37
C ARG A 122 3.23 11.07 -14.82
N LYS A 123 3.66 9.85 -15.14
CA LYS A 123 3.48 9.27 -16.49
C LYS A 123 2.00 9.11 -16.81
N GLU A 124 1.22 8.56 -15.88
CA GLU A 124 -0.22 8.41 -16.03
C GLU A 124 -0.90 9.76 -16.26
N LYS A 125 -0.58 10.78 -15.46
CA LYS A 125 -1.08 12.14 -15.69
C LYS A 125 -0.67 12.72 -17.04
N ALA A 126 0.57 12.47 -17.48
CA ALA A 126 1.04 12.94 -18.77
C ALA A 126 0.31 12.25 -19.93
N GLU A 127 0.02 10.95 -19.82
CA GLU A 127 -0.78 10.21 -20.81
C GLU A 127 -2.24 10.65 -20.78
N LEU A 128 -2.84 10.80 -19.60
CA LEU A 128 -4.21 11.31 -19.45
C LEU A 128 -4.36 12.74 -19.98
N ALA A 129 -3.33 13.58 -19.84
CA ALA A 129 -3.30 14.95 -20.38
C ALA A 129 -3.18 15.00 -21.91
N LYS A 130 -2.69 13.93 -22.56
CA LYS A 130 -2.70 13.81 -24.02
C LYS A 130 -4.07 13.39 -24.55
N LEU A 131 -4.91 12.78 -23.71
CA LEU A 131 -6.27 12.43 -24.11
C LEU A 131 -7.09 13.70 -24.34
N PRO A 132 -8.02 13.70 -25.31
CA PRO A 132 -8.99 14.77 -25.43
C PRO A 132 -9.72 15.01 -24.08
N PRO A 133 -10.16 16.25 -23.80
CA PRO A 133 -11.02 16.51 -22.66
C PRO A 133 -12.28 15.64 -22.76
N VAL A 134 -12.80 15.22 -21.61
CA VAL A 134 -14.05 14.46 -21.55
C VAL A 134 -15.17 15.39 -22.03
N ASN A 135 -16.00 14.91 -22.95
CA ASN A 135 -17.19 15.65 -23.38
C ASN A 135 -18.34 15.42 -22.41
N VAL A 136 -18.56 14.16 -22.04
CA VAL A 136 -19.55 13.75 -21.05
C VAL A 136 -19.12 12.43 -20.42
N SER A 137 -19.49 12.24 -19.17
CA SER A 137 -19.34 10.99 -18.45
C SER A 137 -20.70 10.39 -18.12
N VAL A 138 -20.84 9.08 -18.32
CA VAL A 138 -22.12 8.36 -18.20
C VAL A 138 -21.94 7.19 -17.23
N SER A 139 -22.78 7.09 -16.21
CA SER A 139 -22.76 5.97 -15.27
C SER A 139 -24.05 5.16 -15.37
N PHE A 140 -23.92 3.85 -15.59
CA PHE A 140 -24.98 2.90 -15.25
C PHE A 140 -24.90 2.62 -13.76
N PHE A 141 -25.95 2.93 -13.02
CA PHE A 141 -25.97 2.79 -11.55
C PHE A 141 -27.29 2.15 -11.11
N GLY A 142 -27.22 0.85 -10.80
CA GLY A 142 -28.40 0.06 -10.48
C GLY A 142 -28.20 -1.43 -10.76
N GLU A 143 -29.30 -2.17 -10.84
CA GLU A 143 -29.31 -3.60 -11.15
C GLU A 143 -29.14 -3.85 -12.67
N TYR A 144 -27.97 -3.50 -13.20
CA TYR A 144 -27.58 -3.71 -14.59
C TYR A 144 -26.60 -4.86 -14.75
N PHE A 145 -26.69 -5.56 -15.87
CA PHE A 145 -25.82 -6.67 -16.23
C PHE A 145 -25.25 -6.48 -17.64
N ASN A 146 -24.10 -7.08 -17.91
CA ASN A 146 -23.60 -7.27 -19.26
C ASN A 146 -24.47 -8.29 -20.01
N VAL A 147 -24.30 -8.34 -21.34
CA VAL A 147 -25.03 -9.30 -22.20
C VAL A 147 -24.75 -10.77 -21.88
N ASP A 148 -23.64 -11.07 -21.22
CA ASP A 148 -23.27 -12.40 -20.73
C ASP A 148 -23.85 -12.73 -19.33
N GLY A 149 -24.62 -11.81 -18.74
CA GLY A 149 -25.23 -11.94 -17.42
C GLY A 149 -24.32 -11.57 -16.25
N THR A 150 -23.08 -11.14 -16.50
CA THR A 150 -22.17 -10.68 -15.43
C THR A 150 -22.45 -9.23 -15.04
N PHE A 151 -22.28 -8.87 -13.78
CA PHE A 151 -22.44 -7.49 -13.29
C PHE A 151 -21.10 -6.76 -13.11
N GLN A 152 -19.98 -7.47 -13.29
CA GLN A 152 -18.66 -6.88 -13.25
C GLN A 152 -18.28 -6.52 -14.68
N ASN A 153 -17.89 -5.26 -14.89
CA ASN A 153 -17.39 -4.86 -16.17
C ASN A 153 -16.05 -4.13 -15.99
N SER A 154 -15.00 -4.78 -16.46
CA SER A 154 -13.63 -4.28 -16.41
C SER A 154 -13.25 -3.44 -17.64
N ASP A 155 -14.01 -3.54 -18.74
CA ASP A 155 -13.73 -2.80 -19.97
C ASP A 155 -14.94 -1.97 -20.41
N MET A 156 -14.82 -0.66 -20.19
CA MET A 156 -15.82 0.34 -20.57
C MET A 156 -15.67 0.79 -22.04
N LYS A 157 -14.60 0.40 -22.75
CA LYS A 157 -14.32 0.86 -24.12
C LYS A 157 -15.44 0.59 -25.11
N PRO A 158 -16.17 -0.54 -25.06
CA PRO A 158 -17.31 -0.76 -25.95
C PRO A 158 -18.40 0.31 -25.78
N PHE A 159 -18.71 0.70 -24.54
CA PHE A 159 -19.69 1.77 -24.26
C PHE A 159 -19.19 3.12 -24.75
N GLU A 160 -17.94 3.49 -24.40
CA GLU A 160 -17.33 4.76 -24.82
C GLU A 160 -17.30 4.90 -26.35
N THR A 161 -16.97 3.81 -27.06
CA THR A 161 -16.96 3.78 -28.54
C THR A 161 -18.36 3.93 -29.11
N LYS A 162 -19.36 3.26 -28.51
CA LYS A 162 -20.75 3.39 -28.94
C LYS A 162 -21.27 4.80 -28.71
N PHE A 163 -21.05 5.38 -27.53
CA PHE A 163 -21.48 6.75 -27.26
C PHE A 163 -20.80 7.75 -28.19
N THR A 164 -19.48 7.70 -28.38
CA THR A 164 -18.79 8.61 -29.33
C THR A 164 -19.29 8.44 -30.77
N SER A 165 -19.60 7.21 -31.22
CA SER A 165 -20.21 7.00 -32.55
C SER A 165 -21.60 7.63 -32.70
N GLN A 166 -22.35 7.73 -31.59
CA GLN A 166 -23.65 8.37 -31.56
C GLN A 166 -23.52 9.90 -31.48
N PHE A 167 -22.39 10.46 -31.07
CA PHE A 167 -22.18 11.91 -30.97
C PHE A 167 -20.88 12.29 -31.71
N PRO A 168 -20.92 12.46 -33.06
CA PRO A 168 -19.72 12.65 -33.87
C PRO A 168 -18.84 13.86 -33.49
N GLN A 169 -19.42 14.84 -32.79
CA GLN A 169 -18.73 16.02 -32.28
C GLN A 169 -17.92 15.74 -31.00
N TRP A 170 -18.19 14.63 -30.30
CA TRP A 170 -17.50 14.24 -29.08
C TRP A 170 -16.29 13.37 -29.39
N LYS A 171 -15.16 13.74 -28.80
CA LYS A 171 -13.89 13.02 -28.95
C LYS A 171 -13.66 12.02 -27.83
N ARG A 172 -14.31 12.22 -26.67
CA ARG A 172 -14.14 11.36 -25.51
C ARG A 172 -15.40 11.31 -24.65
N VAL A 173 -15.89 10.11 -24.42
CA VAL A 173 -16.89 9.79 -23.42
C VAL A 173 -16.24 8.86 -22.41
N VAL A 174 -16.50 9.04 -21.13
CA VAL A 174 -16.06 8.12 -20.07
C VAL A 174 -17.28 7.41 -19.53
N THR A 175 -17.21 6.09 -19.42
CA THR A 175 -18.35 5.30 -18.91
C THR A 175 -17.98 4.65 -17.58
N TYR A 176 -18.95 4.59 -16.68
CA TYR A 176 -18.87 3.85 -15.43
C TYR A 176 -20.01 2.83 -15.34
N PHE A 177 -19.75 1.74 -14.65
CA PHE A 177 -20.72 0.68 -14.44
C PHE A 177 -20.67 0.24 -12.99
N THR A 178 -21.72 0.56 -12.24
CA THR A 178 -21.83 0.27 -10.82
C THR A 178 -23.10 -0.55 -10.58
N PHE A 179 -22.89 -1.82 -10.28
CA PHE A 179 -23.96 -2.71 -9.84
C PHE A 179 -24.39 -2.35 -8.42
N VAL A 180 -25.70 -2.17 -8.23
CA VAL A 180 -26.30 -1.92 -6.91
C VAL A 180 -27.31 -3.03 -6.62
N PRO A 181 -27.05 -3.90 -5.63
CA PRO A 181 -28.02 -4.91 -5.25
C PRO A 181 -29.26 -4.23 -4.66
N GLN A 182 -30.45 -4.65 -5.10
CA GLN A 182 -31.71 -4.11 -4.60
C GLN A 182 -32.02 -4.61 -3.18
N GLU A 183 -31.58 -5.83 -2.87
CA GLU A 183 -31.77 -6.46 -1.57
C GLU A 183 -30.42 -6.95 -1.01
N MET A 184 -30.24 -6.80 0.30
CA MET A 184 -29.04 -7.28 1.00
C MET A 184 -29.29 -8.67 1.56
N THR A 185 -29.14 -9.69 0.71
CA THR A 185 -29.39 -11.09 1.10
C THR A 185 -28.13 -11.82 1.57
N SER A 186 -26.96 -11.25 1.26
CA SER A 186 -25.66 -11.86 1.54
C SER A 186 -24.60 -10.85 1.99
N GLN A 187 -23.50 -11.37 2.54
CA GLN A 187 -22.31 -10.57 2.83
C GLN A 187 -21.71 -9.97 1.55
N GLN A 188 -21.83 -10.67 0.41
CA GLN A 188 -21.42 -10.17 -0.89
C GLN A 188 -22.24 -8.95 -1.31
N ASP A 189 -23.56 -8.98 -1.14
CA ASP A 189 -24.42 -7.82 -1.46
C ASP A 189 -24.06 -6.61 -0.60
N SER A 190 -23.71 -6.84 0.67
CA SER A 190 -23.24 -5.79 1.56
C SER A 190 -21.94 -5.14 1.07
N ALA A 191 -20.98 -5.94 0.60
CA ALA A 191 -19.75 -5.45 0.02
C ALA A 191 -19.99 -4.69 -1.29
N LEU A 192 -20.90 -5.17 -2.14
CA LEU A 192 -21.28 -4.49 -3.39
C LEU A 192 -21.99 -3.15 -3.13
N MET A 193 -22.88 -3.09 -2.14
CA MET A 193 -23.52 -1.84 -1.71
C MET A 193 -22.50 -0.84 -1.15
N GLN A 194 -21.52 -1.28 -0.36
CA GLN A 194 -20.45 -0.39 0.12
C GLN A 194 -19.61 0.14 -1.06
N LYS A 195 -19.26 -0.74 -2.00
CA LYS A 195 -18.54 -0.35 -3.22
C LYS A 195 -19.34 0.67 -4.03
N SER A 196 -20.66 0.50 -4.19
CA SER A 196 -21.47 1.42 -4.98
C SER A 196 -21.52 2.83 -4.39
N ILE A 197 -21.51 2.96 -3.06
CA ILE A 197 -21.40 4.25 -2.39
C ILE A 197 -20.04 4.92 -2.69
N ILE A 198 -18.95 4.15 -2.64
CA ILE A 198 -17.62 4.65 -3.00
C ILE A 198 -17.59 5.09 -4.47
N ASP A 199 -18.12 4.27 -5.37
CA ASP A 199 -18.22 4.60 -6.80
C ASP A 199 -19.05 5.87 -7.02
N LEU A 200 -20.18 6.04 -6.34
CA LEU A 200 -21.01 7.26 -6.43
C LEU A 200 -20.26 8.53 -5.98
N MET A 201 -19.39 8.41 -4.97
CA MET A 201 -18.58 9.52 -4.46
C MET A 201 -17.43 9.87 -5.41
N MET A 202 -16.77 8.84 -5.96
CA MET A 202 -15.55 8.96 -6.77
C MET A 202 -15.86 9.23 -8.24
N ASN A 203 -16.78 8.45 -8.82
CA ASN A 203 -17.18 8.52 -10.22
C ASN A 203 -18.30 9.55 -10.34
N LYS A 204 -17.91 10.83 -10.32
CA LYS A 204 -18.80 11.98 -10.42
C LYS A 204 -19.35 12.17 -11.84
N ALA A 205 -20.08 11.19 -12.34
CA ALA A 205 -20.57 11.20 -13.71
C ALA A 205 -21.53 12.37 -13.97
N ASP A 206 -21.57 12.84 -15.22
CA ASP A 206 -22.46 13.92 -15.63
C ASP A 206 -23.89 13.40 -15.80
N VAL A 207 -24.03 12.22 -16.41
CA VAL A 207 -25.30 11.53 -16.65
C VAL A 207 -25.33 10.20 -15.88
N TYR A 208 -26.44 9.95 -15.20
CA TYR A 208 -26.74 8.66 -14.61
C TYR A 208 -27.88 7.98 -15.37
N ILE A 209 -27.69 6.71 -15.68
CA ILE A 209 -28.74 5.80 -16.18
C ILE A 209 -29.08 4.88 -15.01
N LEU A 210 -30.30 5.02 -14.51
CA LEU A 210 -30.75 4.47 -13.23
C LEU A 210 -31.93 3.51 -13.42
N ASP A 211 -31.96 2.48 -12.59
CA ASP A 211 -33.20 1.75 -12.34
C ASP A 211 -34.09 2.58 -11.41
N LYS A 212 -35.37 2.21 -11.29
CA LYS A 212 -36.33 3.01 -10.53
C LYS A 212 -35.99 3.14 -9.04
N PRO A 213 -35.55 2.09 -8.31
CA PRO A 213 -35.18 2.24 -6.91
C PRO A 213 -34.02 3.23 -6.69
N ASN A 214 -32.97 3.17 -7.51
CA ASN A 214 -31.84 4.08 -7.38
C ASN A 214 -32.17 5.49 -7.84
N PHE A 215 -33.01 5.64 -8.87
CA PHE A 215 -33.56 6.95 -9.25
C PHE A 215 -34.27 7.64 -8.10
N ILE A 216 -35.21 6.95 -7.44
CA ILE A 216 -35.98 7.54 -6.33
C ILE A 216 -35.04 7.99 -5.21
N LYS A 217 -34.07 7.14 -4.84
CA LYS A 217 -33.09 7.45 -3.78
C LYS A 217 -32.27 8.70 -4.10
N LEU A 218 -31.65 8.74 -5.28
CA LEU A 218 -30.77 9.85 -5.70
C LEU A 218 -31.54 11.14 -6.03
N ALA A 219 -32.79 11.03 -6.47
CA ALA A 219 -33.61 12.22 -6.68
C ALA A 219 -34.02 12.82 -5.32
N GLN A 220 -34.48 11.99 -4.38
CA GLN A 220 -34.92 12.46 -3.07
C GLN A 220 -33.80 13.03 -2.21
N ASP A 221 -32.59 12.50 -2.32
CA ASP A 221 -31.41 13.01 -1.60
C ASP A 221 -30.78 14.28 -2.22
N GLY A 222 -31.37 14.80 -3.30
CA GLY A 222 -30.92 16.03 -3.95
C GLY A 222 -29.68 15.85 -4.84
N SER A 223 -29.26 14.63 -5.15
CA SER A 223 -28.10 14.37 -6.01
C SER A 223 -28.34 14.67 -7.49
N LEU A 224 -29.59 14.82 -7.92
CA LEU A 224 -29.98 15.00 -9.32
C LEU A 224 -30.43 16.43 -9.62
N LEU A 225 -30.06 16.93 -10.80
CA LEU A 225 -30.48 18.22 -11.33
C LEU A 225 -31.91 18.13 -11.88
N PRO A 226 -32.79 19.12 -11.60
CA PRO A 226 -34.07 19.23 -12.28
C PRO A 226 -33.90 19.32 -13.81
N LEU A 227 -34.69 18.54 -14.53
CA LEU A 227 -34.78 18.50 -15.99
C LEU A 227 -35.95 19.35 -16.51
N ASP A 228 -36.53 20.18 -15.65
CA ASP A 228 -37.46 21.26 -15.97
C ASP A 228 -36.90 22.62 -15.51
N GLY A 229 -37.67 23.70 -15.71
CA GLY A 229 -37.27 25.05 -15.32
C GLY A 229 -36.19 25.68 -16.21
N ASP A 230 -35.42 26.61 -15.64
CA ASP A 230 -34.52 27.51 -16.39
C ASP A 230 -33.36 26.78 -17.08
N ALA A 231 -32.74 25.80 -16.40
CA ALA A 231 -31.62 25.04 -16.96
C ALA A 231 -32.05 24.23 -18.19
N ALA A 232 -33.17 23.50 -18.07
CA ALA A 232 -33.77 22.78 -19.18
C ALA A 232 -34.19 23.72 -20.32
N SER A 233 -34.79 24.87 -19.99
CA SER A 233 -35.24 25.86 -20.97
C SER A 233 -34.09 26.46 -21.78
N LYS A 234 -32.96 26.78 -21.13
CA LYS A 234 -31.73 27.28 -21.80
C LYS A 234 -31.20 26.29 -22.83
N MET A 235 -31.33 24.99 -22.55
CA MET A 235 -30.89 23.92 -23.44
C MET A 235 -31.95 23.51 -24.46
N SER A 236 -33.12 24.17 -24.47
CA SER A 236 -34.29 23.75 -25.28
C SER A 236 -34.64 22.27 -25.05
N PHE A 237 -34.45 21.79 -23.81
CA PHE A 237 -34.71 20.41 -23.44
C PHE A 237 -36.20 20.12 -23.45
N SER A 238 -36.59 19.00 -24.06
CA SER A 238 -37.98 18.56 -24.17
C SER A 238 -38.09 17.05 -24.04
N TYR A 239 -39.18 16.61 -23.44
CA TYR A 239 -39.52 15.21 -23.23
C TYR A 239 -41.02 15.02 -23.33
N LYS A 240 -41.44 13.77 -23.52
CA LYS A 240 -42.86 13.44 -23.49
C LYS A 240 -43.34 13.35 -22.04
N PRO A 241 -44.53 13.88 -21.69
CA PRO A 241 -45.02 13.84 -20.31
C PRO A 241 -45.03 12.45 -19.68
N GLU A 242 -45.31 11.41 -20.47
CA GLU A 242 -45.33 10.01 -20.02
C GLU A 242 -43.95 9.42 -19.71
N SER A 243 -42.87 10.00 -20.24
CA SER A 243 -41.50 9.59 -19.94
C SER A 243 -40.93 10.31 -18.72
N ALA A 244 -41.62 11.31 -18.16
CA ALA A 244 -41.10 12.14 -17.09
C ALA A 244 -41.24 11.47 -15.72
N PHE A 245 -40.13 11.37 -14.98
CA PHE A 245 -40.13 10.95 -13.59
C PHE A 245 -40.04 12.17 -12.68
N LYS A 246 -41.10 12.37 -11.91
CA LYS A 246 -41.25 13.49 -10.98
C LYS A 246 -41.08 13.05 -9.55
N THR A 247 -40.43 13.88 -8.74
CA THR A 247 -40.39 13.73 -7.28
C THR A 247 -40.17 15.08 -6.62
N VAL A 248 -40.29 15.09 -5.30
CA VAL A 248 -39.76 16.15 -4.44
C VAL A 248 -38.41 15.71 -3.88
N THR A 249 -37.60 16.67 -3.45
CA THR A 249 -36.35 16.40 -2.72
C THR A 249 -36.56 16.62 -1.23
N GLN A 250 -35.60 16.21 -0.41
CA GLN A 250 -35.64 16.51 1.04
C GLN A 250 -35.54 18.01 1.34
N ASP A 251 -34.81 18.75 0.50
CA ASP A 251 -34.52 20.18 0.71
C ASP A 251 -35.55 21.10 0.02
N ASP A 252 -36.23 20.61 -1.01
CA ASP A 252 -37.25 21.33 -1.77
C ASP A 252 -38.52 20.47 -1.96
N PRO A 253 -39.65 20.85 -1.35
CA PRO A 253 -40.93 20.15 -1.48
C PRO A 253 -41.63 20.40 -2.83
N THR A 254 -41.02 21.14 -3.76
CA THR A 254 -41.58 21.41 -5.08
C THR A 254 -41.43 20.19 -5.99
N LEU A 255 -42.51 19.85 -6.70
CA LEU A 255 -42.51 18.72 -7.61
C LEU A 255 -41.79 19.09 -8.91
N HIS A 256 -40.62 18.49 -9.15
CA HIS A 256 -39.81 18.68 -10.34
C HIS A 256 -39.61 17.37 -11.10
N VAL A 257 -39.31 17.47 -12.39
CA VAL A 257 -38.84 16.34 -13.21
C VAL A 257 -37.35 16.15 -12.96
N TYR A 258 -36.92 15.00 -12.46
CA TYR A 258 -35.50 14.71 -12.20
C TYR A 258 -34.91 13.64 -13.13
N GLY A 259 -35.77 12.92 -13.85
CA GLY A 259 -35.36 11.86 -14.74
C GLY A 259 -36.33 11.65 -15.88
N VAL A 260 -35.84 11.03 -16.95
CA VAL A 260 -36.63 10.73 -18.13
C VAL A 260 -36.41 9.28 -18.56
N ASP A 261 -37.49 8.56 -18.86
CA ASP A 261 -37.41 7.22 -19.43
C ASP A 261 -36.76 7.27 -20.82
N ILE A 262 -35.62 6.59 -20.96
CA ILE A 262 -34.94 6.39 -22.24
C ILE A 262 -34.99 4.93 -22.70
N GLY A 263 -35.65 4.03 -21.96
CA GLY A 263 -35.69 2.59 -22.23
C GLY A 263 -36.21 2.21 -23.61
N GLY A 264 -37.09 3.03 -24.20
CA GLY A 264 -37.61 2.85 -25.56
C GLY A 264 -36.70 3.38 -26.67
N SER A 265 -35.54 3.96 -26.35
CA SER A 265 -34.62 4.55 -27.32
C SER A 265 -33.96 3.48 -28.19
N SER A 266 -33.95 3.69 -29.51
CA SER A 266 -33.18 2.82 -30.42
C SER A 266 -31.68 2.80 -30.09
N LEU A 267 -31.15 3.87 -29.50
CA LEU A 267 -29.73 4.02 -29.16
C LEU A 267 -29.27 3.15 -27.99
N LEU A 268 -30.20 2.66 -27.15
CA LEU A 268 -29.87 1.71 -26.08
C LEU A 268 -29.70 0.28 -26.61
N LYS A 269 -30.36 -0.09 -27.71
CA LYS A 269 -30.36 -1.46 -28.24
C LYS A 269 -28.97 -1.93 -28.69
N ASP A 270 -28.10 -0.97 -29.03
CA ASP A 270 -26.75 -1.24 -29.50
C ASP A 270 -25.72 -1.26 -28.36
N LEU A 271 -26.15 -1.03 -27.11
CA LEU A 271 -25.28 -1.06 -25.94
C LEU A 271 -25.23 -2.48 -25.35
N PRO A 272 -24.06 -2.97 -24.90
CA PRO A 272 -23.92 -4.29 -24.32
C PRO A 272 -24.38 -4.32 -22.85
N VAL A 273 -25.61 -3.91 -22.59
CA VAL A 273 -26.20 -3.82 -21.24
C VAL A 273 -27.61 -4.40 -21.21
N ILE A 274 -27.92 -5.06 -20.11
CA ILE A 274 -29.23 -5.62 -19.76
C ILE A 274 -29.68 -4.94 -18.46
N GLY A 275 -30.93 -4.49 -18.45
CA GLY A 275 -31.56 -3.79 -17.35
C GLY A 275 -33.07 -3.73 -17.56
N LYS A 276 -33.82 -3.65 -16.46
CA LYS A 276 -35.29 -3.58 -16.49
C LYS A 276 -35.79 -2.19 -16.91
N GLU A 277 -35.11 -1.15 -16.42
CA GLU A 277 -35.50 0.25 -16.56
C GLU A 277 -34.27 1.09 -16.88
N TYR A 278 -34.46 2.18 -17.63
CA TYR A 278 -33.39 3.09 -18.02
C TYR A 278 -33.88 4.52 -17.85
N ILE A 279 -33.72 5.06 -16.65
CA ILE A 279 -34.09 6.43 -16.31
C ILE A 279 -32.83 7.28 -16.39
N ALA A 280 -32.78 8.19 -17.37
CA ALA A 280 -31.66 9.11 -17.50
C ALA A 280 -31.87 10.34 -16.62
N ALA A 281 -30.85 10.68 -15.84
CA ALA A 281 -30.82 11.85 -14.98
C ALA A 281 -29.47 12.55 -15.05
N ILE A 282 -29.42 13.83 -14.69
CA ILE A 282 -28.19 14.63 -14.65
C ILE A 282 -27.78 14.80 -13.20
N ARG A 283 -26.50 14.60 -12.89
CA ARG A 283 -26.01 14.82 -11.53
C ARG A 283 -25.82 16.31 -11.26
N ILE A 284 -26.28 16.77 -10.11
CA ILE A 284 -26.26 18.21 -9.76
C ILE A 284 -24.86 18.82 -9.76
N ASN A 285 -23.83 18.05 -9.42
CA ASN A 285 -22.42 18.46 -9.39
C ASN A 285 -21.57 17.78 -10.49
N GLY A 286 -22.20 17.36 -11.59
CA GLY A 286 -21.49 17.00 -12.83
C GLY A 286 -20.75 18.20 -13.43
N GLU A 287 -19.72 17.93 -14.22
CA GLU A 287 -18.86 18.96 -14.82
C GLU A 287 -19.41 19.48 -16.17
N HIS A 288 -20.14 18.64 -16.92
CA HIS A 288 -20.53 18.90 -18.31
C HIS A 288 -22.06 18.91 -18.51
N HIS A 289 -22.80 19.74 -17.75
CA HIS A 289 -24.27 19.78 -17.80
C HIS A 289 -24.87 20.00 -19.19
N ASP A 290 -24.32 20.90 -20.00
CA ASP A 290 -24.81 21.16 -21.37
C ASP A 290 -24.72 19.90 -22.26
N ASN A 291 -23.62 19.16 -22.14
CA ASN A 291 -23.46 17.89 -22.85
C ASN A 291 -24.33 16.79 -22.25
N ALA A 292 -24.60 16.82 -20.94
CA ALA A 292 -25.53 15.91 -20.29
C ALA A 292 -26.98 16.12 -20.78
N PHE A 293 -27.46 17.36 -20.91
CA PHE A 293 -28.74 17.66 -21.54
C PHE A 293 -28.78 17.20 -23.00
N THR A 294 -27.71 17.47 -23.75
CA THR A 294 -27.58 17.02 -25.15
C THR A 294 -27.64 15.49 -25.26
N PHE A 295 -27.00 14.79 -24.33
CA PHE A 295 -27.03 13.33 -24.24
C PHE A 295 -28.47 12.83 -24.09
N ILE A 296 -29.15 13.26 -23.03
CA ILE A 296 -30.49 12.79 -22.70
C ILE A 296 -31.47 13.15 -23.82
N GLN A 297 -31.40 14.38 -24.35
CA GLN A 297 -32.29 14.84 -25.43
C GLN A 297 -32.21 13.92 -26.65
N LYS A 298 -30.99 13.51 -27.03
CA LYS A 298 -30.80 12.61 -28.17
C LYS A 298 -31.45 11.25 -27.92
N TYR A 299 -31.30 10.70 -26.72
CA TYR A 299 -31.92 9.42 -26.36
C TYR A 299 -33.44 9.49 -26.35
N VAL A 300 -34.01 10.54 -25.73
CA VAL A 300 -35.46 10.79 -25.68
C VAL A 300 -36.05 10.95 -27.08
N ASN A 301 -35.40 11.69 -27.98
CA ASN A 301 -35.87 11.89 -29.35
C ASN A 301 -35.85 10.60 -30.20
N ASN A 302 -35.10 9.59 -29.78
CA ASN A 302 -34.99 8.30 -30.46
C ASN A 302 -35.85 7.21 -29.83
N VAL A 303 -36.74 7.57 -28.88
CA VAL A 303 -37.75 6.67 -28.36
C VAL A 303 -38.81 6.43 -29.43
N LYS A 304 -38.92 5.18 -29.92
CA LYS A 304 -39.95 4.82 -30.90
C LYS A 304 -41.33 5.07 -30.28
N THR A 305 -42.20 5.78 -31.00
CA THR A 305 -43.64 5.76 -30.73
C THR A 305 -44.12 4.33 -30.92
N LYS A 306 -44.71 3.75 -29.87
CA LYS A 306 -45.43 2.48 -29.97
C LYS A 306 -46.60 2.60 -30.95
#